data_AF-A0A942QFF5-F1
#
_entry.id   AF-A0A942QFF5-F1
#
_cell.length_a   1.000
_cell.length_b   1.000
_cell.length_c   1.000
_cell.angle_alpha   90.00
_cell.angle_beta   90.00
_cell.angle_gamma   90.00
#
_symmetry.space_group_name_H-M   'P 1'
#
loop_
_entity.id
_entity.type
_entity.pdbx_description
1 polymer ?
#
loop_
_entity_poly.entity_id
_entity_poly.type
_entity_poly.pdbx_seq_one_letter_code
_entity_poly.pdbx_strand_id
1 'polypeptide(L)'
;MNEESIAQRQLNQQLKAILTLANALKQINQELKDDDFGSAIIIEYNVIEHTVYKMLCMVPEVKKLRFIKEPDRFGLFKELEALIRAIKKDHVLFQECDVSLYESIKTWIIERNTLTHELLEEDRLIDFDEKSKELALQGKAIVKKLITDLRAIRARARHLDHIQYVHQTYLFSSIMLRFERDLYLNKKG
;
A
#
# COMPACT_ATOMS: atom_id res chain seq x y z
N MET A 1 34.31 14.03 -10.46
CA MET A 1 33.10 13.18 -10.62
C MET A 1 32.25 13.40 -9.39
N ASN A 2 31.02 13.89 -9.52
CA ASN A 2 30.23 14.31 -8.36
C ASN A 2 29.47 13.16 -7.72
N GLU A 3 29.82 12.83 -6.48
CA GLU A 3 29.04 11.93 -5.62
C GLU A 3 27.68 12.52 -5.22
N GLU A 4 27.47 13.84 -5.41
CA GLU A 4 26.17 14.51 -5.33
C GLU A 4 25.12 13.99 -6.35
N SER A 5 25.51 13.17 -7.35
CA SER A 5 24.71 12.96 -8.56
C SER A 5 23.71 11.78 -8.56
N ILE A 6 23.80 10.83 -7.63
CA ILE A 6 22.99 9.58 -7.69
C ILE A 6 22.12 9.38 -6.44
N ALA A 7 22.70 9.28 -5.24
CA ALA A 7 21.93 9.01 -4.02
C ALA A 7 20.91 10.12 -3.69
N GLN A 8 21.32 11.39 -3.84
CA GLN A 8 20.47 12.56 -3.56
C GLN A 8 19.32 12.73 -4.58
N ARG A 9 19.47 12.20 -5.81
CA ARG A 9 18.40 12.18 -6.83
C ARG A 9 17.38 11.07 -6.54
N GLN A 10 17.83 9.85 -6.24
CA GLN A 10 16.93 8.75 -5.86
C GLN A 10 16.15 9.07 -4.58
N LEU A 11 16.77 9.75 -3.60
CA LEU A 11 16.13 10.16 -2.36
C LEU A 11 15.03 11.22 -2.59
N ASN A 12 15.26 12.23 -3.44
CA ASN A 12 14.21 13.19 -3.83
C ASN A 12 13.10 12.56 -4.70
N GLN A 13 13.44 11.59 -5.55
CA GLN A 13 12.46 10.83 -6.35
C GLN A 13 11.53 9.96 -5.47
N GLN A 14 12.02 9.44 -4.34
CA GLN A 14 11.18 8.74 -3.36
C GLN A 14 10.47 9.69 -2.37
N LEU A 15 11.07 10.82 -2.01
CA LEU A 15 10.45 11.77 -1.07
C LEU A 15 9.32 12.58 -1.69
N LYS A 16 9.33 12.85 -3.02
CA LYS A 16 8.14 13.33 -3.74
C LYS A 16 7.01 12.28 -3.77
N ALA A 17 7.33 11.00 -3.78
CA ALA A 17 6.37 9.89 -3.90
C ALA A 17 5.42 9.71 -2.69
N ILE A 18 5.52 10.57 -1.66
CA ILE A 18 4.64 10.60 -0.49
C ILE A 18 4.30 12.06 -0.10
N LEU A 19 4.30 13.02 -1.04
CA LEU A 19 3.90 14.42 -0.80
C LEU A 19 2.42 14.70 -1.18
N THR A 20 1.39 13.92 -0.85
CA THR A 20 1.12 12.91 0.20
C THR A 20 -0.27 12.33 -0.09
N LEU A 21 -0.73 11.23 0.52
CA LEU A 21 -2.08 10.67 0.26
C LEU A 21 -3.23 11.69 0.37
N ALA A 22 -3.11 12.69 1.26
CA ALA A 22 -4.07 13.79 1.36
C ALA A 22 -3.93 14.87 0.25
N ASN A 23 -2.72 15.07 -0.31
CA ASN A 23 -2.48 15.98 -1.43
C ASN A 23 -2.73 15.29 -2.78
N ALA A 24 -2.52 13.98 -2.90
CA ALA A 24 -2.83 13.23 -4.12
C ALA A 24 -4.33 13.31 -4.42
N LEU A 25 -5.19 13.15 -3.41
CA LEU A 25 -6.62 13.45 -3.55
C LEU A 25 -6.92 14.90 -3.93
N LYS A 26 -6.08 15.89 -3.55
CA LYS A 26 -6.24 17.28 -4.00
C LYS A 26 -5.84 17.46 -5.46
N GLN A 27 -4.74 16.83 -5.88
CA GLN A 27 -4.25 16.86 -7.26
C GLN A 27 -5.24 16.17 -8.19
N ILE A 28 -5.69 14.95 -7.87
CA ILE A 28 -6.78 14.26 -8.60
C ILE A 28 -8.02 15.16 -8.72
N ASN A 29 -8.41 15.86 -7.65
CA ASN A 29 -9.54 16.81 -7.70
C ASN A 29 -9.25 18.10 -8.49
N GLN A 30 -8.00 18.40 -8.81
CA GLN A 30 -7.60 19.52 -9.65
C GLN A 30 -7.54 19.08 -11.12
N GLU A 31 -6.84 17.99 -11.43
CA GLU A 31 -6.81 17.44 -12.80
C GLU A 31 -8.24 17.15 -13.31
N LEU A 32 -9.12 16.57 -12.47
CA LEU A 32 -10.55 16.35 -12.79
C LEU A 32 -11.41 17.62 -12.96
N LYS A 33 -10.92 18.80 -12.55
CA LYS A 33 -11.58 20.10 -12.79
C LYS A 33 -11.04 20.81 -14.03
N ASP A 34 -9.79 20.54 -14.35
CA ASP A 34 -9.10 21.05 -15.52
C ASP A 34 -9.30 20.11 -16.73
N ASP A 35 -10.20 19.12 -16.59
CA ASP A 35 -10.55 18.04 -17.52
C ASP A 35 -9.35 17.18 -18.00
N ASP A 36 -8.22 17.19 -17.27
CA ASP A 36 -7.07 16.30 -17.52
C ASP A 36 -7.26 14.92 -16.86
N PHE A 37 -8.14 14.12 -17.47
CA PHE A 37 -8.44 12.75 -17.02
C PHE A 37 -7.20 11.83 -17.09
N GLY A 38 -6.29 12.07 -18.03
CA GLY A 38 -5.05 11.30 -18.19
C GLY A 38 -4.11 11.47 -17.00
N SER A 39 -3.85 12.70 -16.58
CA SER A 39 -3.05 12.99 -15.38
C SER A 39 -3.72 12.46 -14.11
N ALA A 40 -5.05 12.57 -13.99
CA ALA A 40 -5.80 11.99 -12.87
C ALA A 40 -5.54 10.46 -12.74
N ILE A 41 -5.73 9.70 -13.83
CA ILE A 41 -5.50 8.25 -13.87
C ILE A 41 -4.06 7.88 -13.52
N ILE A 42 -3.07 8.65 -13.99
CA ILE A 42 -1.65 8.42 -13.67
C ILE A 42 -1.39 8.62 -12.17
N ILE A 43 -1.93 9.68 -11.55
CA ILE A 43 -1.78 9.92 -10.11
C ILE A 43 -2.47 8.80 -9.31
N GLU A 44 -3.65 8.37 -9.74
CA GLU A 44 -4.41 7.29 -9.11
C GLU A 44 -3.66 5.96 -9.13
N TYR A 45 -3.16 5.51 -10.28
CA TYR A 45 -2.38 4.27 -10.39
C TYR A 45 -1.18 4.28 -9.44
N ASN A 46 -0.41 5.38 -9.43
CA ASN A 46 0.75 5.54 -8.55
C ASN A 46 0.38 5.47 -7.05
N VAL A 47 -0.75 6.06 -6.65
CA VAL A 47 -1.24 6.00 -5.27
C VAL A 47 -1.68 4.59 -4.88
N ILE A 48 -2.39 3.89 -5.78
CA ILE A 48 -2.87 2.53 -5.56
C ILE A 48 -1.66 1.59 -5.41
N GLU A 49 -0.73 1.61 -6.37
CA GLU A 49 0.48 0.78 -6.38
C GLU A 49 1.29 0.96 -5.10
N HIS A 50 1.62 2.21 -4.77
CA HIS A 50 2.37 2.56 -3.57
C HIS A 50 1.67 2.12 -2.28
N THR A 51 0.33 2.20 -2.23
CA THR A 51 -0.44 1.86 -1.05
C THR A 51 -0.52 0.35 -0.83
N VAL A 52 -0.77 -0.43 -1.89
CA VAL A 52 -0.75 -1.90 -1.84
C VAL A 52 0.63 -2.41 -1.43
N TYR A 53 1.71 -1.89 -2.03
CA TYR A 53 3.08 -2.23 -1.60
C TYR A 53 3.29 -1.95 -0.10
N LYS A 54 2.80 -0.81 0.41
CA LYS A 54 2.89 -0.50 1.84
C LYS A 54 2.08 -1.43 2.73
N MET A 55 0.89 -1.85 2.31
CA MET A 55 0.08 -2.83 3.06
C MET A 55 0.81 -4.18 3.13
N LEU A 56 1.33 -4.68 2.00
CA LEU A 56 2.08 -5.93 1.95
C LEU A 56 3.37 -5.90 2.78
N CYS A 57 4.09 -4.77 2.78
CA CYS A 57 5.27 -4.58 3.62
C CYS A 57 4.97 -4.55 5.14
N MET A 58 3.71 -4.53 5.57
CA MET A 58 3.33 -4.70 6.99
C MET A 58 3.11 -6.17 7.37
N VAL A 59 3.05 -7.10 6.41
CA VAL A 59 2.79 -8.53 6.64
C VAL A 59 4.09 -9.34 6.63
N PRO A 60 4.58 -9.88 7.76
CA PRO A 60 5.86 -10.57 7.82
C PRO A 60 5.93 -11.85 6.97
N GLU A 61 4.82 -12.58 6.81
CA GLU A 61 4.76 -13.76 5.95
C GLU A 61 4.93 -13.39 4.48
N VAL A 62 4.39 -12.25 4.05
CA VAL A 62 4.49 -11.77 2.67
C VAL A 62 5.87 -11.15 2.40
N LYS A 63 6.59 -10.63 3.40
CA LYS A 63 8.02 -10.26 3.23
C LYS A 63 8.92 -11.44 2.80
N LYS A 64 8.51 -12.70 3.05
CA LYS A 64 9.24 -13.89 2.58
C LYS A 64 9.02 -14.18 1.10
N LEU A 65 7.94 -13.67 0.49
CA LEU A 65 7.85 -13.54 -0.96
C LEU A 65 8.83 -12.43 -1.36
N ARG A 66 10.06 -12.82 -1.72
CA ARG A 66 11.00 -11.88 -2.32
C ARG A 66 10.33 -11.29 -3.56
N PHE A 67 10.00 -10.01 -3.51
CA PHE A 67 9.51 -9.25 -4.66
C PHE A 67 10.66 -9.09 -5.66
N ILE A 68 10.93 -10.17 -6.39
CA ILE A 68 11.78 -10.12 -7.58
C ILE A 68 11.02 -9.26 -8.57
N LYS A 69 11.56 -8.07 -8.88
CA LYS A 69 11.19 -7.34 -10.08
C LYS A 69 11.61 -8.19 -11.27
N GLU A 70 10.71 -9.07 -11.71
CA GLU A 70 10.77 -9.66 -13.06
C GLU A 70 10.70 -8.48 -14.04
N PRO A 71 11.75 -8.23 -14.84
CA PRO A 71 11.76 -7.09 -15.77
C PRO A 71 10.64 -7.16 -16.81
N ASP A 72 10.12 -8.37 -17.04
CA ASP A 72 9.15 -8.68 -18.11
C ASP A 72 7.68 -8.67 -17.64
N ARG A 73 7.41 -8.30 -16.37
CA ARG A 73 6.04 -8.15 -15.85
C ARG A 73 5.80 -6.76 -15.29
N PHE A 74 5.19 -5.92 -16.13
CA PHE A 74 4.46 -4.75 -15.65
C PHE A 74 3.31 -5.17 -14.73
N GLY A 75 3.14 -4.42 -13.66
CA GLY A 75 1.84 -4.28 -13.00
C GLY A 75 1.71 -4.95 -11.64
N LEU A 76 1.12 -4.16 -10.75
CA LEU A 76 0.58 -4.41 -9.42
C LEU A 76 -0.22 -5.71 -9.17
N PHE A 77 -0.50 -6.52 -10.20
CA PHE A 77 -1.43 -7.65 -10.10
C PHE A 77 -0.97 -8.75 -9.14
N LYS A 78 0.31 -9.16 -9.15
CA LYS A 78 0.80 -10.24 -8.27
C LYS A 78 0.67 -9.85 -6.79
N GLU A 79 1.02 -8.60 -6.50
CA GLU A 79 0.92 -7.94 -5.21
C GLU A 79 -0.53 -7.80 -4.75
N LEU A 80 -1.40 -7.27 -5.61
CA LEU A 80 -2.82 -7.13 -5.32
C LEU A 80 -3.48 -8.48 -5.04
N GLU A 81 -3.14 -9.52 -5.81
CA GLU A 81 -3.62 -10.88 -5.52
C GLU A 81 -3.05 -11.47 -4.23
N ALA A 82 -1.80 -11.14 -3.86
CA ALA A 82 -1.26 -11.52 -2.56
C ALA A 82 -2.01 -10.83 -1.41
N LEU A 83 -2.38 -9.57 -1.58
CA LEU A 83 -3.18 -8.80 -0.62
C LEU A 83 -4.61 -9.37 -0.52
N ILE A 84 -5.28 -9.61 -1.64
CA ILE A 84 -6.61 -10.25 -1.70
C ILE A 84 -6.58 -11.62 -1.01
N ARG A 85 -5.54 -12.44 -1.24
CA ARG A 85 -5.37 -13.73 -0.54
C ARG A 85 -5.16 -13.58 0.96
N ALA A 86 -4.50 -12.51 1.42
CA ALA A 86 -4.32 -12.24 2.85
C ALA A 86 -5.62 -11.77 3.51
N ILE A 87 -6.40 -10.91 2.84
CA ILE A 87 -7.73 -10.47 3.30
C ILE A 87 -8.69 -11.67 3.35
N LYS A 88 -8.79 -12.48 2.28
CA LYS A 88 -9.63 -13.69 2.22
C LYS A 88 -9.25 -14.79 3.23
N LYS A 89 -8.05 -14.71 3.83
CA LYS A 89 -7.58 -15.60 4.90
C LYS A 89 -7.79 -15.02 6.30
N ASP A 90 -8.53 -13.91 6.42
CA ASP A 90 -8.75 -13.16 7.66
C ASP A 90 -7.44 -12.85 8.42
N HIS A 91 -6.41 -12.42 7.68
CA HIS A 91 -5.15 -12.01 8.31
C HIS A 91 -5.41 -10.86 9.28
N VAL A 92 -4.84 -10.94 10.48
CA VAL A 92 -5.14 -10.05 11.61
C VAL A 92 -5.03 -8.55 11.27
N LEU A 93 -4.16 -8.15 10.33
CA LEU A 93 -4.05 -6.75 9.92
C LEU A 93 -5.23 -6.27 9.05
N PHE A 94 -5.91 -7.17 8.35
CA PHE A 94 -6.86 -6.89 7.26
C PHE A 94 -8.32 -7.32 7.53
N GLN A 95 -8.69 -7.70 8.76
CA GLN A 95 -10.03 -8.26 9.07
C GLN A 95 -11.22 -7.33 8.71
N GLU A 96 -10.99 -6.03 8.63
CA GLU A 96 -12.00 -5.01 8.24
C GLU A 96 -11.88 -4.56 6.77
N CYS A 97 -10.96 -5.13 6.00
CA CYS A 97 -10.78 -4.78 4.59
C CYS A 97 -11.85 -5.42 3.72
N ASP A 98 -12.61 -4.58 3.00
CA ASP A 98 -13.61 -5.01 2.04
C ASP A 98 -12.94 -5.62 0.80
N VAL A 99 -13.02 -6.95 0.64
CA VAL A 99 -12.48 -7.68 -0.52
C VAL A 99 -12.97 -7.08 -1.85
N SER A 100 -14.20 -6.56 -1.92
CA SER A 100 -14.76 -6.02 -3.16
C SER A 100 -14.04 -4.76 -3.63
N LEU A 101 -13.44 -3.97 -2.73
CA LEU A 101 -12.56 -2.85 -3.09
C LEU A 101 -11.33 -3.33 -3.86
N TYR A 102 -10.70 -4.42 -3.42
CA TYR A 102 -9.46 -4.91 -4.01
C TYR A 102 -9.70 -5.66 -5.33
N GLU A 103 -10.84 -6.33 -5.49
CA GLU A 103 -11.28 -6.84 -6.80
C GLU A 103 -11.67 -5.67 -7.73
N SER A 104 -12.26 -4.58 -7.22
CA SER A 104 -12.53 -3.36 -8.03
C SER A 104 -11.26 -2.68 -8.50
N ILE A 105 -10.22 -2.60 -7.64
CA ILE A 105 -8.87 -2.16 -8.03
C ILE A 105 -8.35 -3.03 -9.18
N LYS A 106 -8.54 -4.35 -9.11
CA LYS A 106 -8.09 -5.28 -10.16
C LYS A 106 -8.77 -4.97 -11.50
N THR A 107 -10.08 -4.79 -11.52
CA THR A 107 -10.85 -4.40 -12.72
C THR A 107 -10.38 -3.05 -13.27
N TRP A 108 -10.27 -2.03 -12.42
CA TRP A 108 -9.84 -0.69 -12.82
C TRP A 108 -8.47 -0.66 -13.50
N ILE A 109 -7.50 -1.48 -13.03
CA ILE A 109 -6.18 -1.58 -13.69
C ILE A 109 -6.29 -2.25 -15.07
N ILE A 110 -7.19 -3.22 -15.26
CA ILE A 110 -7.44 -3.82 -16.59
C ILE A 110 -7.97 -2.74 -17.54
N GLU A 111 -9.04 -2.03 -17.14
CA GLU A 111 -9.66 -0.98 -17.94
C GLU A 111 -8.67 0.15 -18.28
N ARG A 112 -7.87 0.60 -17.30
CA ARG A 112 -6.77 1.56 -17.48
C ARG A 112 -5.76 1.10 -18.51
N ASN A 113 -5.37 -0.17 -18.50
CA ASN A 113 -4.39 -0.69 -19.43
C ASN A 113 -4.98 -0.86 -20.83
N THR A 114 -6.22 -1.38 -20.94
CA THR A 114 -6.95 -1.42 -22.21
C THR A 114 -7.04 -0.02 -22.83
N LEU A 115 -7.46 0.98 -22.06
CA LEU A 115 -7.57 2.37 -22.51
C LEU A 115 -6.21 2.98 -22.90
N THR A 116 -5.12 2.61 -22.21
CA THR A 116 -3.75 3.01 -22.58
C THR A 116 -3.27 2.32 -23.86
N HIS A 117 -3.73 1.11 -24.16
CA HIS A 117 -3.43 0.41 -25.41
C HIS A 117 -4.28 0.95 -26.57
N GLU A 118 -5.57 1.24 -26.36
CA GLU A 118 -6.45 1.86 -27.36
C GLU A 118 -5.92 3.24 -27.82
N LEU A 119 -5.21 3.99 -26.96
CA LEU A 119 -4.51 5.23 -27.35
C LEU A 119 -3.36 5.05 -28.35
N LEU A 120 -2.73 3.87 -28.37
CA LEU A 120 -1.60 3.59 -29.24
C LEU A 120 -2.06 3.12 -30.63
N GLU A 121 -3.36 2.90 -30.81
CA GLU A 121 -4.01 2.52 -32.06
C GLU A 121 -4.85 3.70 -32.56
N GLU A 122 -4.33 4.47 -33.53
CA GLU A 122 -4.70 5.87 -33.85
C GLU A 122 -6.18 6.17 -34.24
N ASP A 123 -7.06 5.17 -34.29
CA ASP A 123 -8.40 5.24 -34.90
C ASP A 123 -9.59 5.51 -33.93
N ARG A 124 -9.37 5.76 -32.62
CA ARG A 124 -10.48 5.81 -31.61
C ARG A 124 -10.56 7.05 -30.71
N LEU A 125 -10.14 8.22 -31.20
CA LEU A 125 -10.05 9.45 -30.39
C LEU A 125 -11.40 10.00 -29.84
N ILE A 126 -12.55 9.69 -30.43
CA ILE A 126 -13.85 10.29 -30.04
C ILE A 126 -14.39 9.70 -28.73
N ASP A 127 -14.33 8.38 -28.55
CA ASP A 127 -14.82 7.70 -27.33
C ASP A 127 -13.80 7.76 -26.17
N PHE A 128 -12.57 8.20 -26.46
CA PHE A 128 -11.46 8.15 -25.51
C PHE A 128 -11.68 9.03 -24.27
N ASP A 129 -12.25 10.22 -24.47
CA ASP A 129 -12.37 11.24 -23.43
C ASP A 129 -13.47 10.89 -22.41
N GLU A 130 -14.61 10.37 -22.86
CA GLU A 130 -15.68 9.87 -21.99
C GLU A 130 -15.22 8.66 -21.17
N LYS A 131 -14.57 7.67 -21.80
CA LYS A 131 -13.99 6.51 -21.09
C LYS A 131 -12.95 6.95 -20.05
N SER A 132 -12.09 7.90 -20.39
CA SER A 132 -11.07 8.43 -19.47
C SER A 132 -11.69 9.12 -18.26
N LYS A 133 -12.74 9.92 -18.49
CA LYS A 133 -13.51 10.59 -17.44
C LYS A 133 -14.20 9.62 -16.50
N GLU A 134 -14.88 8.61 -17.02
CA GLU A 134 -15.50 7.57 -16.20
C GLU A 134 -14.46 6.83 -15.35
N LEU A 135 -13.36 6.40 -15.97
CA LEU A 135 -12.30 5.66 -15.31
C LEU A 135 -11.62 6.49 -14.22
N ALA A 136 -11.34 7.78 -14.44
CA ALA A 136 -10.77 8.68 -13.44
C ALA A 136 -11.74 8.91 -12.26
N LEU A 137 -13.05 9.05 -12.51
CA LEU A 137 -14.05 9.16 -11.44
C LEU A 137 -14.12 7.89 -10.57
N GLN A 138 -13.98 6.71 -11.17
CA GLN A 138 -13.87 5.45 -10.43
C GLN A 138 -12.56 5.36 -9.62
N GLY A 139 -11.42 5.70 -10.24
CA GLY A 139 -10.09 5.62 -9.63
C GLY A 139 -9.97 6.51 -8.39
N LYS A 140 -10.50 7.73 -8.45
CA LYS A 140 -10.65 8.64 -7.29
C LYS A 140 -11.42 8.01 -6.13
N ALA A 141 -12.52 7.32 -6.42
CA ALA A 141 -13.33 6.66 -5.40
C ALA A 141 -12.58 5.49 -4.75
N ILE A 142 -11.88 4.69 -5.56
CA ILE A 142 -10.96 3.63 -5.13
C ILE A 142 -9.87 4.19 -4.22
N VAL A 143 -9.14 5.22 -4.66
CA VAL A 143 -8.05 5.86 -3.91
C VAL A 143 -8.54 6.36 -2.55
N LYS A 144 -9.72 7.00 -2.49
CA LYS A 144 -10.31 7.49 -1.23
C LYS A 144 -10.57 6.35 -0.23
N LYS A 145 -11.11 5.22 -0.68
CA LYS A 145 -11.31 4.03 0.18
C LYS A 145 -9.98 3.43 0.61
N LEU A 146 -9.07 3.17 -0.33
CA LEU A 146 -7.77 2.54 -0.09
C LEU A 146 -6.87 3.32 0.90
N ILE A 147 -6.95 4.66 0.89
CA ILE A 147 -6.28 5.53 1.89
C ILE A 147 -6.86 5.32 3.30
N THR A 148 -8.15 5.01 3.41
CA THR A 148 -8.84 4.76 4.68
C THR A 148 -8.39 3.42 5.26
N ASP A 149 -8.40 2.35 4.45
CA ASP A 149 -7.87 1.04 4.81
C ASP A 149 -6.41 1.11 5.30
N LEU A 150 -5.53 1.82 4.57
CA LEU A 150 -4.14 1.97 4.97
C LEU A 150 -3.99 2.63 6.36
N ARG A 151 -4.88 3.56 6.71
CA ARG A 151 -4.89 4.20 8.04
C ARG A 151 -5.32 3.21 9.12
N ALA A 152 -6.38 2.43 8.88
CA ALA A 152 -6.87 1.41 9.81
C ALA A 152 -5.80 0.33 10.04
N ILE A 153 -5.23 -0.23 8.97
CA ILE A 153 -4.15 -1.23 9.01
C ILE A 153 -2.95 -0.70 9.81
N ARG A 154 -2.54 0.55 9.59
CA ARG A 154 -1.43 1.17 10.34
C ARG A 154 -1.72 1.38 11.82
N ALA A 155 -2.95 1.74 12.17
CA ALA A 155 -3.36 1.86 13.57
C ALA A 155 -3.32 0.48 14.25
N ARG A 156 -3.85 -0.56 13.57
CA ARG A 156 -3.85 -1.94 14.05
C ARG A 156 -2.43 -2.51 14.21
N ALA A 157 -1.54 -2.29 13.24
CA ALA A 157 -0.14 -2.72 13.32
C ALA A 157 0.56 -2.14 14.56
N ARG A 158 0.46 -0.82 14.78
CA ARG A 158 1.02 -0.16 15.98
C ARG A 158 0.46 -0.70 17.29
N HIS A 159 -0.84 -1.03 17.31
CA HIS A 159 -1.50 -1.60 18.49
C HIS A 159 -0.97 -3.01 18.80
N LEU A 160 -0.77 -3.85 17.77
CA LEU A 160 -0.18 -5.19 17.91
C LEU A 160 1.28 -5.12 18.37
N ASP A 161 2.10 -4.22 17.80
CA ASP A 161 3.48 -3.98 18.23
C ASP A 161 3.54 -3.59 19.72
N HIS A 162 2.63 -2.70 20.16
CA HIS A 162 2.52 -2.29 21.56
C HIS A 162 2.11 -3.44 22.48
N ILE A 163 1.13 -4.28 22.09
CA ILE A 163 0.76 -5.49 22.86
C ILE A 163 1.96 -6.43 22.99
N GLN A 164 2.69 -6.69 21.90
CA GLN A 164 3.86 -7.58 21.94
C GLN A 164 4.95 -7.04 22.87
N TYR A 165 5.26 -5.74 22.80
CA TYR A 165 6.23 -5.08 23.68
C TYR A 165 5.84 -5.18 25.17
N VAL A 166 4.58 -4.89 25.50
CA VAL A 166 4.05 -5.00 26.86
C VAL A 166 4.12 -6.46 27.34
N HIS A 167 3.71 -7.42 26.53
CA HIS A 167 3.75 -8.84 26.89
C HIS A 167 5.18 -9.36 27.11
N GLN A 168 6.14 -8.96 26.25
CA GLN A 168 7.55 -9.30 26.43
C GLN A 168 8.12 -8.71 27.74
N THR A 169 7.73 -7.48 28.08
CA THR A 169 8.17 -6.83 29.33
C THR A 169 7.61 -7.53 30.56
N TYR A 170 6.31 -7.85 30.58
CA TYR A 170 5.72 -8.66 31.66
C TYR A 170 6.37 -10.04 31.79
N LEU A 171 6.63 -10.72 30.67
CA LEU A 171 7.30 -12.02 30.67
C LEU A 171 8.70 -11.91 31.29
N PHE A 172 9.49 -10.92 30.87
CA PHE A 172 10.84 -10.67 31.39
C PHE A 172 10.81 -10.34 32.90
N SER A 173 9.94 -9.44 33.35
CA SER A 173 9.76 -9.15 34.78
C SER A 173 9.36 -10.41 35.57
N SER A 174 8.51 -11.28 35.02
CA SER A 174 8.10 -12.53 35.68
C SER A 174 9.20 -13.59 35.76
N ILE A 175 10.22 -13.51 34.89
CA ILE A 175 11.42 -14.37 34.91
C ILE A 175 12.40 -13.82 35.93
N MET A 176 12.66 -12.51 35.93
CA MET A 176 13.54 -11.84 36.89
C MET A 176 13.08 -12.07 38.34
N LEU A 177 11.78 -11.89 38.63
CA LEU A 177 11.23 -12.13 39.96
C LEU A 177 11.36 -13.59 40.44
N ARG A 178 11.31 -14.58 39.53
CA ARG A 178 11.60 -15.98 39.89
C ARG A 178 13.09 -16.16 40.21
N PHE A 179 13.96 -15.60 39.38
CA PHE A 179 15.41 -15.68 39.56
C PHE A 179 15.86 -15.04 40.89
N GLU A 180 15.33 -13.86 41.23
CA GLU A 180 15.57 -13.20 42.52
C GLU A 180 15.06 -14.02 43.71
N ARG A 181 13.85 -14.59 43.61
CA ARG A 181 13.30 -15.48 44.64
C ARG A 181 14.19 -16.70 44.85
N ASP A 182 14.62 -17.35 43.77
CA ASP A 182 15.40 -18.58 43.84
C ASP A 182 16.82 -18.31 44.37
N LEU A 183 17.42 -17.16 44.03
CA LEU A 183 18.64 -16.65 44.67
C LEU A 183 18.47 -16.36 46.18
N TYR A 184 17.31 -15.82 46.59
CA TYR A 184 17.04 -15.52 47.99
C TYR A 184 16.82 -16.78 48.83
N LEU A 185 16.16 -17.81 48.26
CA LEU A 185 15.98 -19.11 48.90
C LEU A 185 17.30 -19.86 49.03
N ASN A 186 18.13 -19.89 47.98
CA ASN A 186 19.45 -20.53 47.99
C ASN A 186 20.50 -19.83 48.86
N LYS A 187 20.20 -18.64 49.43
CA LYS A 187 21.05 -17.95 50.42
C LYS A 187 20.65 -18.21 51.88
N LYS A 188 19.61 -19.01 52.13
CA LYS A 188 19.09 -19.34 53.48
C LYS A 188 19.16 -20.82 53.86
N GLY A 189 19.74 -21.66 53.00
CA GLY A 189 20.15 -23.04 53.29
C GLY A 189 21.66 -23.16 53.28
#